data_AF-A0A968YQ06-F1
#
_entry.id   AF-A0A968YQ06-F1
#
_cell.length_a   1.000
_cell.length_b   1.000
_cell.length_c   1.000
_cell.angle_alpha   90.00
_cell.angle_beta   90.00
_cell.angle_gamma   90.00
#
_symmetry.space_group_name_H-M   'P 1'
#
loop_
_entity.id
_entity.type
_entity.pdbx_description
1 polymer ?
#
loop_
_entity_poly.entity_id
_entity_poly.type
_entity_poly.pdbx_seq_one_letter_code
_entity_poly.pdbx_strand_id
1 'polypeptide(L)' 'MCNKIESINREIAELSSTREYLILQWFEMGEADRNFSLSPQYPNNQWYMCGYNDRDYQIEIGFQLETTSFEQF' A
#
# COMPACT_ATOMS: atom_id res chain seq x y z
N MET A 1 29.70 25.30 4.46
CA MET A 1 28.26 25.67 4.52
C MET A 1 27.37 24.62 3.84
N CYS A 2 27.88 23.84 2.86
CA CYS A 2 27.15 22.76 2.17
C CYS A 2 26.66 21.60 3.07
N ASN A 3 27.41 21.24 4.11
CA ASN A 3 27.08 20.07 4.95
C ASN A 3 25.72 20.13 5.65
N LYS A 4 25.20 21.33 5.96
CA LYS A 4 23.88 21.45 6.60
C LYS A 4 22.74 21.22 5.61
N ILE A 5 22.87 21.73 4.38
CA ILE A 5 21.86 21.55 3.33
C ILE A 5 21.80 20.07 2.91
N GLU A 6 22.96 19.44 2.73
CA GLU A 6 23.04 18.01 2.40
C GLU A 6 22.46 17.12 3.51
N SER A 7 22.70 17.47 4.78
CA SER A 7 22.10 16.75 5.92
C SER A 7 20.57 16.87 5.93
N ILE A 8 20.03 18.07 5.72
CA ILE A 8 18.58 18.30 5.68
C ILE A 8 17.94 17.54 4.51
N ASN A 9 18.56 17.56 3.33
CA ASN A 9 18.05 16.83 2.18
C ASN A 9 18.03 15.31 2.41
N ARG A 10 19.03 14.77 3.10
CA ARG A 10 19.07 13.35 3.48
C ARG A 10 17.93 13.01 4.44
N GLU A 11 17.71 13.83 5.46
CA GLU A 11 16.62 13.63 6.42
C GLU A 11 15.25 13.69 5.73
N ILE A 12 15.04 14.63 4.81
CA ILE A 12 13.81 14.71 4.01
C ILE A 12 13.60 13.44 3.18
N ALA A 13 14.66 12.90 2.57
CA ALA A 13 14.58 11.67 1.79
C ALA A 13 14.23 10.45 2.67
N GLU A 14 14.86 10.32 3.84
CA GLU A 14 14.59 9.25 4.80
C GLU A 14 13.15 9.30 5.35
N LEU A 15 12.67 10.51 5.70
CA LEU A 15 11.29 10.72 6.14
C LEU A 15 10.28 10.44 5.02
N SER A 16 10.60 10.81 3.78
CA SER A 16 9.73 10.52 2.63
C SER A 16 9.61 9.03 2.37
N SER A 17 10.74 8.31 2.41
CA SER A 17 10.76 6.85 2.28
C SER A 17 10.00 6.17 3.41
N THR A 18 10.16 6.65 4.66
CA THR A 18 9.41 6.13 5.81
C THR A 18 7.90 6.34 5.65
N ARG A 19 7.49 7.52 5.18
CA ARG A 19 6.08 7.82 4.91
C ARG A 19 5.50 6.86 3.85
N GLU A 20 6.22 6.65 2.75
CA GLU A 20 5.80 5.73 1.68
C GLU A 20 5.65 4.30 2.19
N TYR A 21 6.61 3.82 2.99
CA TYR A 21 6.53 2.52 3.65
C TYR A 21 5.30 2.39 4.55
N LEU A 22 5.01 3.41 5.35
CA LEU A 22 3.83 3.40 6.24
C LEU A 22 2.51 3.44 5.46
N ILE A 23 2.46 4.18 4.35
CA ILE A 23 1.28 4.20 3.46
C ILE A 23 1.04 2.79 2.90
N LEU A 24 2.09 2.13 2.41
CA LEU A 24 2.00 0.77 1.87
C LEU A 24 1.54 -0.22 2.94
N GLN A 25 2.11 -0.16 4.15
CA GLN A 25 1.68 -1.01 5.27
C GLN A 25 0.19 -0.87 5.59
N TRP A 26 -0.34 0.37 5.59
CA TRP A 26 -1.77 0.59 5.79
C TRP A 26 -2.61 0.00 4.67
N PHE A 27 -2.18 0.19 3.43
CA PHE A 27 -2.86 -0.36 2.25
C PHE A 27 -2.93 -1.89 2.31
N GLU A 28 -1.79 -2.56 2.50
CA GLU A 28 -1.68 -4.02 2.59
C GLU A 28 -2.55 -4.59 3.73
N MET A 29 -2.63 -3.88 4.85
CA MET A 29 -3.50 -4.26 5.97
C MET A 29 -4.98 -4.20 5.59
N GLY A 30 -5.40 -3.17 4.87
CA GLY A 30 -6.77 -3.06 4.34
C GLY A 30 -7.10 -4.20 3.37
N GLU A 31 -6.19 -4.49 2.43
CA GLU A 31 -6.35 -5.60 1.49
C GLU A 31 -6.47 -6.95 2.22
N ALA A 32 -5.62 -7.19 3.23
CA ALA A 32 -5.65 -8.40 4.01
C ALA A 32 -7.01 -8.58 4.72
N ASP A 33 -7.50 -7.55 5.41
CA ASP A 33 -8.79 -7.60 6.09
C ASP A 33 -9.94 -7.89 5.12
N ARG A 34 -9.93 -7.24 3.94
CA ARG A 34 -10.92 -7.49 2.88
C ARG A 34 -10.87 -8.92 2.38
N ASN A 35 -9.66 -9.47 2.20
CA ASN A 35 -9.45 -10.85 1.74
C ASN A 35 -9.95 -11.88 2.76
N PHE A 36 -9.86 -11.58 4.06
CA PHE A 36 -10.46 -12.40 5.11
C PHE A 36 -11.96 -12.10 5.35
N SER A 37 -12.58 -11.24 4.54
CA SER A 37 -13.97 -10.82 4.68
C SER A 37 -14.30 -10.20 6.05
N LEU A 38 -13.31 -9.59 6.69
CA LEU A 38 -13.48 -8.85 7.93
C LEU A 38 -14.09 -7.49 7.63
N SER A 39 -14.84 -6.92 8.57
CA SER A 39 -15.28 -5.52 8.46
C SER A 39 -14.10 -4.55 8.63
N PRO A 40 -14.14 -3.35 8.03
CA PRO A 40 -13.07 -2.36 8.17
C PRO A 40 -12.77 -2.05 9.64
N GLN A 41 -11.54 -2.33 10.08
CA GLN A 41 -11.10 -2.05 11.46
C GLN A 41 -10.69 -0.58 11.65
N TYR A 42 -10.24 0.07 10.57
CA TYR A 42 -9.74 1.46 10.59
C TYR A 42 -10.43 2.34 9.54
N PRO A 43 -11.76 2.54 9.61
CA PRO A 43 -12.52 3.22 8.56
C PRO A 43 -12.16 4.70 8.36
N ASN A 44 -11.55 5.34 9.36
CA ASN A 44 -11.11 6.73 9.29
C ASN A 44 -9.70 6.88 8.68
N ASN A 45 -8.98 5.79 8.44
CA ASN A 45 -7.67 5.83 7.80
C ASN A 45 -7.84 5.64 6.29
N GLN A 46 -7.56 6.70 5.52
CA GLN A 46 -7.73 6.69 4.07
C GLN A 46 -6.85 5.65 3.37
N TRP A 47 -5.58 5.49 3.77
CA TRP A 47 -4.65 4.55 3.13
C TRP A 47 -5.08 3.10 3.34
N TYR A 48 -5.58 2.80 4.54
CA TYR A 48 -6.20 1.52 4.84
C TYR A 48 -7.45 1.28 3.99
N MET A 49 -8.35 2.26 3.92
CA MET A 49 -9.58 2.13 3.12
C MET A 49 -9.31 2.02 1.61
N CYS A 50 -8.24 2.61 1.11
CA CYS A 50 -7.79 2.40 -0.27
C CYS A 50 -7.51 0.92 -0.53
N GLY A 51 -6.72 0.26 0.33
CA GLY A 51 -6.43 -1.17 0.19
C GLY A 51 -7.67 -2.05 0.41
N TYR A 52 -8.48 -1.74 1.42
CA TYR A 52 -9.70 -2.50 1.71
C TYR A 52 -10.69 -2.50 0.53
N ASN A 53 -10.78 -1.39 -0.20
CA ASN A 53 -11.67 -1.25 -1.37
C ASN A 53 -10.99 -1.61 -2.70
N ASP A 54 -9.68 -1.90 -2.71
CA ASP A 54 -8.90 -2.07 -3.94
C ASP A 54 -9.44 -3.23 -4.78
N ARG A 55 -9.84 -4.33 -4.14
CA ARG A 55 -10.42 -5.48 -4.83
C ARG A 55 -11.71 -5.13 -5.60
N ASP A 56 -12.56 -4.29 -5.03
CA ASP A 56 -13.80 -3.88 -5.70
C ASP A 56 -13.46 -2.98 -6.91
N TYR A 57 -12.45 -2.11 -6.78
CA TYR A 57 -11.92 -1.30 -7.87
C TYR A 57 -11.26 -2.16 -8.98
N GLN A 58 -10.45 -3.17 -8.62
CA GLN A 58 -9.85 -4.11 -9.57
C GLN A 58 -10.94 -4.82 -10.40
N ILE A 59 -12.04 -5.24 -9.76
CA ILE A 59 -13.19 -5.83 -10.44
C ILE A 59 -13.85 -4.81 -11.38
N GLU A 60 -14.06 -3.57 -10.91
CA GLU A 60 -14.68 -2.49 -11.70
C GLU A 60 -13.91 -2.19 -12.99
N ILE A 61 -12.57 -2.13 -12.91
CA ILE A 61 -11.73 -1.87 -14.09
C ILE A 61 -11.49 -3.13 -14.95
N GLY A 62 -12.10 -4.27 -14.60
CA GLY A 62 -11.95 -5.52 -15.32
C GLY A 62 -10.54 -6.11 -15.23
N PHE A 63 -9.80 -5.81 -14.15
CA PHE A 63 -8.49 -6.40 -13.92
C PHE A 63 -8.64 -7.89 -13.64
N GLN A 64 -8.24 -8.71 -14.61
CA GLN A 64 -8.11 -10.15 -14.46
C GLN A 64 -6.64 -10.44 -14.17
N LEU A 65 -6.33 -10.90 -12.97
CA LEU A 65 -5.05 -11.54 -12.69
C LEU A 65 -4.90 -12.69 -13.69
N GLU A 66 -3.93 -12.59 -14.61
CA GLU A 66 -3.55 -13.72 -15.43
C GLU A 66 -3.17 -14.85 -14.49
N THR A 67 -3.99 -15.91 -14.46
CA THR A 67 -3.66 -17.13 -13.73
C THR A 67 -2.43 -17.71 -14.40
N THR A 68 -1.24 -17.42 -13.86
CA THR A 68 -0.03 -18.15 -14.24
C THR A 68 -0.24 -19.58 -13.78
N SER A 69 -0.65 -20.46 -14.69
CA SER A 69 -0.62 -21.89 -14.43
C SER A 69 0.84 -22.24 -14.17
N PHE A 70 1.16 -22.60 -12.93
CA PHE A 70 2.39 -23.34 -12.64
C PHE A 70 2.25 -24.69 -13.37
N GLU A 71 2.70 -24.75 -14.62
CA GLU A 71 3.07 -26.03 -15.21
C GLU A 71 4.22 -26.56 -14.34
N GLN A 72 3.90 -27.63 -13.60
CA GLN A 72 4.85 -28.34 -12.75
C GLN A 72 6.01 -28.82 -13.62
N PHE A 73 7.24 -28.40 -13.29
CA PHE A 73 8.48 -28.94 -13.85
C PHE A 73 8.71 -30.38 -13.41
#